data_AF-A0A292Q1X6-F1
#
_entry.id   AF-A0A292Q1X6-F1
#
_cell.length_a   1.000
_cell.length_b   1.000
_cell.length_c   1.000
_cell.angle_alpha   90.00
_cell.angle_beta   90.00
_cell.angle_gamma   90.00
#
_symmetry.space_group_name_H-M   'P 1'
#
loop_
_entity.id
_entity.type
_entity.pdbx_description
1 polymer ?
#
loop_
_entity_poly.entity_id
_entity_poly.type
_entity_poly.pdbx_seq_one_letter_code
_entity_poly.pdbx_strand_id
1 'polypeptide(L)'
;MASCGDLPLGVERPERVVEEQLETIAELVETGEEIRKSTEELRKSNEELEHSRSRLDGVMRKIVVPTVTAVVFESFFKKAMGLADADPLPDGRADIIRGRQNLFNDFDLENEQEILEFADAWSDAVSAGNTAAREVTGDRVVLALQYCEGNLHRLLQKAFTFLWGISPSDWHNATEAQRALTLRSYPGHELGLPGFIRLQLYKFYSPSQILPSDYE
;
A
#
# COMPACT_ATOMS: atom_id res chain seq x y z
N MET A 1 -64.59 59.06 38.60
CA MET A 1 -63.20 58.89 38.15
C MET A 1 -63.19 57.76 37.14
N ALA A 2 -63.25 58.09 35.85
CA ALA A 2 -63.22 57.09 34.78
C ALA A 2 -61.76 56.83 34.40
N SER A 3 -61.33 55.58 34.57
CA SER A 3 -60.01 55.09 34.19
C SER A 3 -59.96 55.02 32.66
N CYS A 4 -59.19 55.91 32.02
CA CYS A 4 -58.77 55.71 30.64
C CYS A 4 -57.98 54.40 30.59
N GLY A 5 -58.57 53.37 30.00
CA GLY A 5 -57.86 52.14 29.68
C GLY A 5 -56.92 52.42 28.52
N ASP A 6 -55.62 52.26 28.76
CA ASP A 6 -54.61 52.25 27.73
C ASP A 6 -54.94 51.15 26.71
N LEU A 7 -55.21 51.56 25.47
CA LEU A 7 -55.36 50.65 24.34
C LEU A 7 -54.00 49.97 24.09
N PRO A 8 -53.96 48.64 23.85
CA PRO A 8 -52.71 47.93 23.62
C PRO A 8 -52.06 48.42 22.31
N LEU A 9 -51.10 49.31 22.46
CA LEU A 9 -50.15 49.73 21.44
C LEU A 9 -49.22 48.55 21.14
N GLY A 10 -49.63 47.67 20.22
CA GLY A 10 -48.77 46.54 19.87
C GLY A 10 -49.29 45.59 18.79
N VAL A 11 -50.21 46.01 17.94
CA VAL A 11 -50.54 45.20 16.76
C VAL A 11 -49.51 45.55 15.69
N GLU A 12 -48.46 44.75 15.58
CA GLU A 12 -47.53 44.80 14.45
C GLU A 12 -48.32 44.69 13.14
N ARG A 13 -47.99 45.55 12.17
CA ARG A 13 -48.64 45.49 10.87
C ARG A 13 -48.27 44.17 10.19
N PRO A 14 -49.24 43.37 9.71
CA PRO A 14 -48.99 42.10 9.03
C PRO A 14 -47.97 42.20 7.88
N GLU A 15 -47.88 43.36 7.22
CA GLU A 15 -46.94 43.64 6.14
C GLU A 15 -45.47 43.48 6.56
N ARG A 16 -45.10 43.94 7.77
CA ARG A 16 -43.72 43.84 8.26
C ARG A 16 -43.32 42.40 8.56
N VAL A 17 -44.26 41.64 9.12
CA VAL A 17 -44.05 40.21 9.43
C VAL A 17 -43.84 39.41 8.15
N VAL A 18 -44.56 39.73 7.07
CA VAL A 18 -44.39 39.07 5.77
C VAL A 18 -43.02 39.41 5.15
N GLU A 19 -42.58 40.66 5.24
CA GLU A 19 -41.27 41.09 4.70
C GLU A 19 -40.10 40.38 5.40
N GLU A 20 -40.12 40.32 6.74
CA GLU A 20 -39.11 39.61 7.54
C GLU A 20 -39.10 38.10 7.26
N GLN A 21 -40.28 37.51 7.05
CA GLN A 21 -40.39 36.10 6.64
C GLN A 21 -39.79 35.84 5.26
N LEU A 22 -39.98 36.75 4.30
CA LEU A 22 -39.42 36.60 2.95
C LEU A 22 -37.89 36.74 2.96
N GLU A 23 -37.34 37.65 3.77
CA GLU A 23 -35.90 37.79 3.98
C GLU A 23 -35.31 36.51 4.59
N THR A 24 -35.93 35.99 5.65
CA THR A 24 -35.52 34.71 6.28
C THR A 24 -35.57 33.55 5.28
N ILE A 25 -36.61 33.48 4.44
CA ILE A 25 -36.72 32.44 3.41
C ILE A 25 -35.59 32.58 2.38
N ALA A 26 -35.25 33.80 1.97
CA ALA A 26 -34.17 34.03 1.02
C ALA A 26 -32.80 33.57 1.58
N GLU A 27 -32.49 33.91 2.84
CA GLU A 27 -31.26 33.47 3.52
C GLU A 27 -31.19 31.94 3.64
N LEU A 28 -32.32 31.29 3.97
CA LEU A 28 -32.41 29.83 4.05
C LEU A 28 -32.21 29.17 2.69
N VAL A 29 -32.71 29.79 1.61
CA VAL A 29 -32.49 29.29 0.24
C VAL A 29 -31.03 29.41 -0.15
N GLU A 30 -30.39 30.56 0.10
CA GLU A 30 -28.96 30.76 -0.18
C GLU A 30 -28.09 29.77 0.60
N THR A 31 -28.33 29.63 1.91
CA THR A 31 -27.64 28.65 2.76
C THR A 31 -27.86 27.21 2.26
N GLY A 32 -29.07 26.88 1.81
CA GLY A 32 -29.38 25.57 1.24
C GLY A 32 -28.62 25.28 -0.06
N GLU A 33 -28.44 26.30 -0.91
CA GLU A 33 -27.65 26.19 -2.14
C GLU A 33 -26.16 26.01 -1.85
N GLU A 34 -25.61 26.74 -0.88
CA GLU A 34 -24.22 26.58 -0.44
C GLU A 34 -23.95 25.18 0.13
N ILE A 35 -24.84 24.67 0.99
CA ILE A 35 -24.72 23.31 1.55
C ILE A 35 -24.76 22.28 0.44
N ARG A 36 -25.66 22.42 -0.54
CA ARG A 36 -25.73 21.51 -1.69
C ARG A 36 -24.45 21.53 -2.51
N LYS A 37 -23.89 22.72 -2.78
CA LYS A 37 -22.62 22.87 -3.49
C LYS A 37 -21.47 22.20 -2.73
N SER A 38 -21.35 22.48 -1.43
CA SER A 38 -20.31 21.89 -0.58
C SER A 38 -20.42 20.36 -0.49
N THR A 39 -21.65 19.84 -0.42
CA THR A 39 -21.90 18.39 -0.41
C THR A 39 -21.44 17.73 -1.71
N GLU A 40 -21.67 18.37 -2.85
CA GLU A 40 -21.26 17.87 -4.16
C GLU A 40 -19.73 17.91 -4.35
N GLU A 41 -19.08 18.99 -3.89
CA GLU A 41 -17.61 19.09 -3.87
C GLU A 41 -16.97 18.00 -2.99
N LEU A 42 -17.55 17.74 -1.80
CA LEU A 42 -17.09 16.68 -0.91
C LEU A 42 -17.27 15.29 -1.53
N ARG A 43 -18.41 15.06 -2.20
CA ARG A 43 -18.67 13.80 -2.94
C ARG A 43 -17.62 13.57 -4.00
N LYS A 44 -17.34 14.59 -4.82
CA LYS A 44 -16.32 14.52 -5.88
C LYS A 44 -14.93 14.24 -5.30
N SER A 45 -14.54 14.95 -4.24
CA SER A 45 -13.26 14.74 -3.57
C SER A 45 -13.11 13.31 -3.01
N ASN A 46 -14.19 12.75 -2.46
CA ASN A 46 -14.19 11.38 -1.97
C ASN A 46 -14.03 10.35 -3.10
N GLU A 47 -14.65 10.58 -4.26
CA GLU A 47 -14.48 9.72 -5.45
C GLU A 47 -13.04 9.74 -5.99
N GLU A 48 -12.41 10.91 -6.02
CA GLU A 48 -11.00 11.06 -6.41
C GLU A 48 -10.05 10.35 -5.43
N LEU A 49 -10.35 10.41 -4.14
CA LEU A 49 -9.58 9.72 -3.09
C LEU A 49 -9.67 8.21 -3.23
N GLU A 50 -10.87 7.67 -3.44
CA GLU A 50 -11.09 6.23 -3.65
C GLU A 50 -10.40 5.74 -4.94
N HIS A 51 -10.48 6.52 -6.02
CA HIS A 51 -9.74 6.21 -7.25
C HIS A 51 -8.22 6.17 -7.02
N SER A 52 -7.69 7.13 -6.26
CA SER A 52 -6.27 7.18 -5.90
C SER A 52 -5.84 6.01 -5.03
N ARG A 53 -6.66 5.62 -4.05
CA ARG A 53 -6.44 4.43 -3.21
C ARG A 53 -6.39 3.15 -4.04
N SER A 54 -7.34 2.98 -4.96
CA SER A 54 -7.38 1.82 -5.86
C SER A 54 -6.12 1.73 -6.74
N ARG A 55 -5.64 2.87 -7.28
CA ARG A 55 -4.39 2.92 -8.04
C ARG A 55 -3.18 2.54 -7.19
N LEU A 56 -3.10 3.07 -5.96
CA LEU A 56 -2.01 2.76 -5.04
C LEU A 56 -1.98 1.28 -4.66
N ASP A 57 -3.13 0.69 -4.33
CA ASP A 57 -3.25 -0.75 -4.03
C ASP A 57 -2.78 -1.60 -5.22
N GLY A 58 -3.17 -1.21 -6.45
CA GLY A 58 -2.69 -1.85 -7.67
C GLY A 58 -1.17 -1.78 -7.83
N VAL A 59 -0.53 -0.65 -7.54
CA VAL A 59 0.94 -0.49 -7.58
C VAL A 59 1.60 -1.33 -6.49
N MET A 60 1.07 -1.32 -5.28
CA MET A 60 1.59 -2.07 -4.16
C MET A 60 1.59 -3.58 -4.46
N ARG A 61 0.44 -4.13 -4.88
CA ARG A 61 0.29 -5.56 -5.16
C ARG A 61 1.03 -6.03 -6.40
N LYS A 62 1.08 -5.24 -7.47
CA LYS A 62 1.68 -5.66 -8.75
C LYS A 62 3.17 -5.39 -8.85
N ILE A 63 3.69 -4.40 -8.12
CA ILE A 63 5.07 -3.94 -8.29
C ILE A 63 5.85 -4.06 -6.98
N VAL A 64 5.35 -3.45 -5.91
CA VAL A 64 6.12 -3.36 -4.65
C VAL A 64 6.22 -4.70 -3.96
N VAL A 65 5.11 -5.39 -3.74
CA VAL A 65 5.07 -6.70 -3.07
C VAL A 65 5.96 -7.72 -3.78
N PRO A 66 5.82 -7.99 -5.10
CA PRO A 66 6.66 -8.99 -5.76
C PRO A 66 8.15 -8.66 -5.68
N THR A 67 8.51 -7.37 -5.80
CA THR A 67 9.89 -6.93 -5.67
C THR A 67 10.43 -7.19 -4.26
N VAL A 68 9.71 -6.73 -3.25
CA VAL A 68 10.14 -6.86 -1.85
C VAL A 68 10.25 -8.32 -1.48
N THR A 69 9.28 -9.14 -1.87
CA THR A 69 9.31 -10.59 -1.70
C THR A 69 10.55 -11.19 -2.34
N ALA A 70 10.87 -10.85 -3.59
CA ALA A 70 12.03 -11.40 -4.30
C ALA A 70 13.34 -11.13 -3.55
N VAL A 71 13.54 -9.88 -3.10
CA VAL A 71 14.77 -9.50 -2.36
C VAL A 71 14.83 -10.18 -0.99
N VAL A 72 13.72 -10.16 -0.24
CA VAL A 72 13.66 -10.78 1.10
C VAL A 72 13.91 -12.27 1.01
N PHE A 73 13.28 -12.94 0.06
CA PHE A 73 13.49 -14.34 -0.18
C PHE A 73 14.94 -14.60 -0.61
N GLU A 74 15.48 -13.86 -1.59
CA GLU A 74 16.90 -13.92 -1.98
C GLU A 74 17.84 -13.93 -0.77
N SER A 75 17.72 -12.92 0.09
CA SER A 75 18.54 -12.79 1.28
C SER A 75 18.29 -13.90 2.30
N PHE A 76 17.04 -14.32 2.48
CA PHE A 76 16.69 -15.45 3.34
C PHE A 76 17.43 -16.73 2.93
N PHE A 77 17.37 -17.08 1.63
CA PHE A 77 18.06 -18.26 1.13
C PHE A 77 19.58 -18.15 1.26
N LYS A 78 20.17 -16.98 0.94
CA LYS A 78 21.62 -16.77 1.08
C LYS A 78 22.06 -16.98 2.52
N LYS A 79 21.38 -16.34 3.47
CA LYS A 79 21.65 -16.47 4.90
C LYS A 79 21.47 -17.91 5.38
N ALA A 80 20.39 -18.58 4.95
CA ALA A 80 20.12 -19.98 5.27
C ALA A 80 21.21 -20.94 4.77
N MET A 81 21.79 -20.63 3.61
CA MET A 81 22.82 -21.44 2.96
C MET A 81 24.25 -21.06 3.38
N GLY A 82 24.40 -20.03 4.24
CA GLY A 82 25.71 -19.50 4.62
C GLY A 82 26.46 -18.85 3.46
N LEU A 83 25.74 -18.37 2.43
CA LEU A 83 26.29 -17.67 1.27
C LEU A 83 26.51 -16.20 1.61
N ALA A 84 27.57 -15.61 1.05
CA ALA A 84 27.76 -14.16 1.12
C ALA A 84 26.75 -13.45 0.21
N ASP A 85 26.46 -12.17 0.49
CA ASP A 85 25.49 -11.40 -0.29
C ASP A 85 25.87 -11.28 -1.77
N ALA A 86 27.17 -11.27 -2.07
CA ALA A 86 27.72 -11.20 -3.42
C ALA A 86 27.75 -12.55 -4.14
N ASP A 87 27.53 -13.67 -3.43
CA ASP A 87 27.58 -14.99 -4.05
C ASP A 87 26.41 -15.17 -5.02
N PRO A 88 26.66 -15.70 -6.22
CA PRO A 88 25.59 -16.02 -7.15
C PRO A 88 24.74 -17.15 -6.56
N LEU A 89 23.43 -17.04 -6.76
CA LEU A 89 22.53 -18.12 -6.38
C LEU A 89 22.70 -19.30 -7.34
N PRO A 90 22.77 -20.54 -6.84
CA PRO A 90 22.88 -21.73 -7.69
C PRO A 90 21.65 -21.89 -8.59
N ASP A 91 21.83 -22.55 -9.73
CA ASP A 91 20.71 -22.98 -10.57
C ASP A 91 19.91 -24.11 -9.90
N GLY A 92 18.63 -24.30 -10.27
CA GLY A 92 17.80 -25.36 -9.70
C GLY A 92 17.40 -25.11 -8.23
N ARG A 93 17.23 -23.86 -7.82
CA ARG A 93 17.00 -23.45 -6.42
C ARG A 93 15.82 -24.15 -5.76
N ALA A 94 14.71 -24.30 -6.48
CA ALA A 94 13.55 -25.01 -5.98
C ALA A 94 13.90 -26.47 -5.62
N ASP A 95 14.73 -27.13 -6.43
CA ASP A 95 15.18 -28.50 -6.17
C ASP A 95 16.22 -28.56 -5.03
N ILE A 96 17.04 -27.52 -4.88
CA ILE A 96 17.95 -27.39 -3.73
C ILE A 96 17.17 -27.20 -2.43
N ILE A 97 16.13 -26.36 -2.44
CA ILE A 97 15.25 -26.16 -1.29
C ILE A 97 14.57 -27.49 -0.91
N ARG A 98 13.99 -28.19 -1.91
CA ARG A 98 13.38 -29.51 -1.72
C ARG A 98 14.37 -30.57 -1.23
N GLY A 99 15.61 -30.54 -1.72
CA GLY A 99 16.66 -31.50 -1.34
C GLY A 99 17.32 -31.22 0.01
N ARG A 100 17.10 -30.03 0.59
CA ARG A 100 17.74 -29.59 1.84
C ARG A 100 16.73 -29.22 2.92
N GLN A 101 15.62 -29.96 3.02
CA GLN A 101 14.53 -29.71 3.99
C GLN A 101 15.04 -29.47 5.42
N ASN A 102 16.03 -30.25 5.88
CA ASN A 102 16.59 -30.12 7.23
C ASN A 102 17.16 -28.73 7.55
N LEU A 103 17.72 -28.01 6.55
CA LEU A 103 18.19 -26.65 6.76
C LEU A 103 17.04 -25.67 6.93
N PHE A 104 15.90 -25.96 6.29
CA PHE A 104 14.73 -25.10 6.31
C PHE A 104 13.80 -25.33 7.51
N ASN A 105 13.88 -26.51 8.12
CA ASN A 105 13.20 -26.81 9.39
C ASN A 105 13.64 -25.86 10.52
N ASP A 106 14.90 -25.40 10.50
CA ASP A 106 15.43 -24.43 11.47
C ASP A 106 14.80 -23.02 11.34
N PHE A 107 14.03 -22.78 10.27
CA PHE A 107 13.34 -21.51 10.01
C PHE A 107 11.84 -21.59 10.28
N ASP A 108 11.43 -22.53 11.14
CA ASP A 108 10.04 -22.72 11.56
C ASP A 108 9.12 -23.12 10.40
N LEU A 109 9.66 -23.64 9.29
CA LEU A 109 8.85 -24.27 8.25
C LEU A 109 8.51 -25.69 8.71
N GLU A 110 7.29 -25.87 9.23
CA GLU A 110 6.94 -27.02 10.07
C GLU A 110 6.87 -28.35 9.29
N ASN A 111 6.68 -28.30 7.98
CA ASN A 111 6.46 -29.48 7.16
C ASN A 111 6.88 -29.28 5.70
N GLU A 112 6.99 -30.40 4.98
CA GLU A 112 7.37 -30.45 3.57
C GLU A 112 6.46 -29.59 2.67
N GLN A 113 5.18 -29.47 3.00
CA GLN A 113 4.23 -28.65 2.25
C GLN A 113 4.59 -27.15 2.33
N GLU A 114 4.97 -26.63 3.50
CA GLU A 114 5.41 -25.24 3.63
C GLU A 114 6.70 -24.96 2.84
N ILE A 115 7.60 -25.95 2.78
CA ILE A 115 8.85 -25.86 2.01
C ILE A 115 8.55 -25.83 0.50
N LEU A 116 7.60 -26.65 0.04
CA LEU A 116 7.14 -26.63 -1.36
C LEU A 116 6.48 -25.30 -1.71
N GLU A 117 5.59 -24.80 -0.86
CA GLU A 117 4.93 -23.52 -1.07
C GLU A 117 5.92 -22.35 -1.09
N PHE A 118 6.96 -22.41 -0.24
CA PHE A 118 8.05 -21.44 -0.28
C PHE A 118 8.82 -21.50 -1.60
N ALA A 119 9.14 -22.69 -2.09
CA ALA A 119 9.81 -22.88 -3.37
C ALA A 119 8.98 -22.36 -4.57
N ASP A 120 7.67 -22.53 -4.53
CA ASP A 120 6.76 -22.03 -5.58
C ASP A 120 6.64 -20.49 -5.51
N ALA A 121 6.38 -19.93 -4.33
CA ALA A 121 6.31 -18.48 -4.13
C ALA A 121 7.63 -17.77 -4.50
N TRP A 122 8.76 -18.43 -4.26
CA TRP A 122 10.07 -17.98 -4.69
C TRP A 122 10.18 -17.86 -6.20
N SER A 123 9.80 -18.91 -6.93
CA SER A 123 9.89 -18.95 -8.38
C SER A 123 9.11 -17.80 -9.02
N ASP A 124 7.92 -17.52 -8.49
CA ASP A 124 7.07 -16.41 -8.91
C ASP A 124 7.70 -15.06 -8.59
N ALA A 125 8.22 -14.89 -7.38
CA ALA A 125 8.83 -13.64 -6.93
C ALA A 125 10.09 -13.29 -7.75
N VAL A 126 10.99 -14.27 -7.97
CA VAL A 126 12.21 -14.07 -8.76
C VAL A 126 11.89 -13.80 -10.23
N SER A 127 10.86 -14.42 -10.78
CA SER A 127 10.40 -14.14 -12.15
C SER A 127 9.87 -12.71 -12.30
N ALA A 128 9.28 -12.14 -11.25
CA ALA A 128 8.75 -10.79 -11.23
C ALA A 128 9.79 -9.69 -10.90
N GLY A 129 10.84 -10.02 -10.12
CA GLY A 129 11.76 -9.04 -9.51
C GLY A 129 12.90 -8.51 -10.41
N ASN A 130 13.02 -8.98 -11.65
CA ASN A 130 14.29 -9.00 -12.35
C ASN A 130 14.73 -7.72 -13.09
N THR A 131 14.38 -6.53 -12.61
CA THR A 131 14.60 -5.28 -13.39
C THR A 131 15.30 -4.12 -12.67
N ALA A 132 15.62 -4.22 -11.39
CA ALA A 132 16.45 -3.20 -10.74
C ALA A 132 17.15 -3.75 -9.49
N ALA A 133 18.44 -3.42 -9.35
CA ALA A 133 19.10 -3.48 -8.06
C ALA A 133 18.29 -2.61 -7.09
N ARG A 134 17.71 -3.24 -6.07
CA ARG A 134 16.87 -2.54 -5.09
C ARG A 134 17.34 -2.84 -3.69
N GLU A 135 17.52 -1.77 -2.94
CA GLU A 135 17.68 -1.80 -1.50
C GLU A 135 16.30 -1.97 -0.85
N VAL A 136 16.16 -2.99 -0.01
CA VAL A 136 14.94 -3.26 0.75
C VAL A 136 15.27 -3.17 2.24
N THR A 137 14.67 -2.19 2.90
CA THR A 137 14.74 -1.99 4.36
C THR A 137 13.58 -2.71 5.04
N GLY A 138 13.66 -2.89 6.36
CA GLY A 138 12.58 -3.50 7.14
C GLY A 138 11.24 -2.75 6.99
N ASP A 139 11.24 -1.41 6.93
CA ASP A 139 10.02 -0.61 6.71
C ASP A 139 9.30 -0.96 5.40
N ARG A 140 10.07 -1.21 4.33
CA ARG A 140 9.50 -1.62 3.04
C ARG A 140 8.85 -2.99 3.11
N VAL A 141 9.44 -3.91 3.88
CA VAL A 141 8.86 -5.25 4.10
C VAL A 141 7.58 -5.16 4.94
N VAL A 142 7.60 -4.40 6.04
CA VAL A 142 6.41 -4.18 6.87
C VAL A 142 5.28 -3.52 6.08
N LEU A 143 5.59 -2.54 5.23
CA LEU A 143 4.61 -1.96 4.32
C LEU A 143 4.07 -2.97 3.30
N ALA A 144 4.94 -3.77 2.68
CA ALA A 144 4.53 -4.79 1.71
C ALA A 144 3.65 -5.88 2.34
N LEU A 145 3.93 -6.26 3.60
CA LEU A 145 3.15 -7.24 4.35
C LEU A 145 1.67 -6.84 4.46
N GLN A 146 1.34 -5.55 4.55
CA GLN A 146 -0.04 -5.07 4.60
C GLN A 146 -0.86 -5.37 3.33
N TYR A 147 -0.18 -5.64 2.22
CA TYR A 147 -0.78 -5.96 0.92
C TYR A 147 -0.61 -7.43 0.52
N CYS A 148 0.03 -8.23 1.39
CA CYS A 148 0.17 -9.66 1.22
C CYS A 148 -1.02 -10.37 1.87
N GLU A 149 -1.47 -11.46 1.25
CA GLU A 149 -2.56 -12.28 1.77
C GLU A 149 -2.15 -13.75 1.80
N GLY A 150 -2.87 -14.53 2.61
CA GLY A 150 -2.72 -15.98 2.69
C GLY A 150 -1.29 -16.41 3.00
N ASN A 151 -0.78 -17.36 2.21
CA ASN A 151 0.50 -17.98 2.48
C ASN A 151 1.70 -17.07 2.26
N LEU A 152 1.64 -16.18 1.26
CA LEU A 152 2.72 -15.24 1.00
C LEU A 152 2.97 -14.32 2.20
N HIS A 153 1.89 -13.85 2.83
CA HIS A 153 1.99 -13.05 4.05
C HIS A 153 2.73 -13.81 5.16
N ARG A 154 2.30 -15.04 5.45
CA ARG A 154 2.92 -15.90 6.46
C ARG A 154 4.41 -16.17 6.19
N LEU A 155 4.76 -16.56 4.96
CA LEU A 155 6.14 -16.83 4.58
C LEU A 155 7.02 -15.58 4.69
N LEU A 156 6.50 -14.42 4.27
CA LEU A 156 7.22 -13.16 4.34
C LEU A 156 7.43 -12.70 5.80
N GLN A 157 6.47 -12.96 6.70
CA GLN A 157 6.63 -12.72 8.15
C GLN A 157 7.72 -13.60 8.76
N LYS A 158 7.75 -14.91 8.43
CA LYS A 158 8.79 -15.84 8.89
C LYS A 158 10.17 -15.41 8.39
N ALA A 159 10.29 -15.11 7.09
CA ALA A 159 11.52 -14.62 6.49
C ALA A 159 12.00 -13.30 7.13
N PHE A 160 11.09 -12.35 7.37
CA PHE A 160 11.42 -11.11 8.06
C PHE A 160 11.97 -11.36 9.47
N THR A 161 11.28 -12.18 10.25
CA THR A 161 11.68 -12.51 11.62
C THR A 161 13.06 -13.17 11.63
N PHE A 162 13.34 -14.05 10.67
CA PHE A 162 14.65 -14.68 10.54
C PHE A 162 15.76 -13.70 10.15
N LEU A 163 15.48 -12.77 9.25
CA LEU A 163 16.49 -11.83 8.76
C LEU A 163 16.81 -10.75 9.80
N TRP A 164 15.79 -10.16 10.43
CA TRP A 164 15.93 -9.05 11.38
C TRP A 164 15.94 -9.46 12.86
N GLY A 165 15.54 -10.67 13.21
CA GLY A 165 15.47 -11.15 14.60
C GLY A 165 14.35 -10.49 15.43
N ILE A 166 13.32 -9.94 14.78
CA ILE A 166 12.15 -9.31 15.42
C ILE A 166 10.89 -9.55 14.59
N SER A 167 9.74 -9.67 15.24
CA SER A 167 8.44 -9.78 14.56
C SER A 167 8.12 -8.48 13.79
N PRO A 168 7.49 -8.55 12.61
CA PRO A 168 6.98 -7.37 11.90
C PRO A 168 6.03 -6.50 12.75
N SER A 169 5.24 -7.11 13.65
CA SER A 169 4.34 -6.38 14.56
C SER A 169 5.10 -5.48 15.55
N ASP A 170 6.29 -5.90 15.92
CA ASP A 170 7.15 -5.22 16.91
C ASP A 170 8.20 -4.33 16.24
N TRP A 171 8.13 -4.14 14.92
CA TRP A 171 9.10 -3.36 14.16
C TRP A 171 9.28 -1.92 14.66
N HIS A 172 8.23 -1.33 15.24
CA HIS A 172 8.33 0.00 15.87
C HIS A 172 9.33 0.04 17.04
N ASN A 173 9.60 -1.10 17.69
CA ASN A 173 10.59 -1.26 18.76
C ASN A 173 11.96 -1.76 18.26
N ALA A 174 12.18 -1.84 16.94
CA ALA A 174 13.45 -2.29 16.38
C ALA A 174 14.61 -1.38 16.80
N THR A 175 15.73 -2.01 17.13
CA THR A 175 17.00 -1.35 17.44
C THR A 175 17.55 -0.60 16.22
N GLU A 176 18.45 0.35 16.44
CA GLU A 176 19.09 1.10 15.34
C GLU A 176 19.84 0.16 14.38
N ALA A 177 20.53 -0.86 14.91
CA ALA A 177 21.21 -1.86 14.09
C ALA A 177 20.23 -2.64 13.20
N GLN A 178 19.06 -3.01 13.72
CA GLN A 178 18.02 -3.67 12.93
C GLN A 178 17.44 -2.74 11.85
N ARG A 179 17.23 -1.46 12.16
CA ARG A 179 16.73 -0.46 11.20
C ARG A 179 17.75 -0.13 10.11
N ALA A 180 19.04 -0.17 10.44
CA ALA A 180 20.13 0.03 9.49
C ALA A 180 20.33 -1.14 8.52
N LEU A 181 19.87 -2.35 8.89
CA LEU A 181 19.97 -3.52 8.02
C LEU A 181 19.17 -3.29 6.72
N THR A 182 19.90 -3.36 5.61
CA THR A 182 19.37 -3.18 4.26
C THR A 182 19.73 -4.40 3.43
N LEU A 183 18.71 -5.03 2.84
CA LEU A 183 18.90 -6.14 1.93
C LEU A 183 19.17 -5.59 0.53
N ARG A 184 20.12 -6.19 -0.18
CA ARG A 184 20.46 -5.84 -1.56
C ARG A 184 20.30 -7.05 -2.44
N SER A 185 19.54 -6.89 -3.51
CA SER A 185 19.60 -7.82 -4.64
C SER A 185 20.62 -7.29 -5.64
N TYR A 186 21.62 -8.13 -5.95
CA TYR A 186 22.59 -7.81 -6.97
C TYR A 186 21.99 -8.15 -8.33
N PRO A 187 22.04 -7.23 -9.32
CA PRO A 187 21.67 -7.52 -10.69
C PRO A 187 22.76 -8.41 -11.27
N GLY A 188 22.71 -9.70 -10.96
CA GLY A 188 23.77 -10.66 -11.20
C GLY A 188 23.20 -11.93 -11.77
N HIS A 189 23.40 -12.05 -13.08
CA HIS A 189 22.96 -13.11 -14.00
C HIS A 189 21.53 -12.91 -14.50
N GLU A 190 21.46 -12.47 -15.76
CA GLU A 190 20.32 -12.59 -16.65
C GLU A 190 19.75 -14.01 -16.52
N LEU A 191 18.79 -14.20 -15.61
CA LEU A 191 17.83 -15.28 -15.77
C LEU A 191 17.19 -14.96 -17.12
N GLY A 192 17.34 -15.88 -18.08
CA GLY A 192 16.78 -15.78 -19.42
C GLY A 192 15.26 -15.70 -19.39
N LEU A 193 14.73 -14.59 -18.89
CA LEU A 193 13.32 -14.26 -18.94
C LEU A 193 13.02 -13.82 -20.38
N PRO A 194 11.96 -14.37 -21.01
CA PRO A 194 11.53 -13.93 -22.32
C PRO A 194 11.29 -12.42 -22.31
N GLY A 195 11.79 -11.70 -23.31
CA GLY A 195 11.78 -10.22 -23.39
C GLY A 195 10.40 -9.53 -23.29
N PHE A 196 9.31 -10.28 -23.13
CA PHE A 196 7.95 -9.78 -23.06
C PHE A 196 7.62 -9.01 -21.76
N ILE A 197 8.21 -9.36 -20.61
CA ILE A 197 7.95 -8.65 -19.34
C ILE A 197 8.65 -7.27 -19.30
N ARG A 198 9.75 -7.12 -20.06
CA ARG A 198 10.52 -5.86 -20.15
C ARG A 198 9.68 -4.69 -20.71
N LEU A 199 8.68 -4.98 -21.55
CA LEU A 199 7.83 -3.96 -22.18
C LEU A 199 6.67 -3.48 -21.30
N GLN A 200 6.20 -4.29 -20.34
CA GLN A 200 5.11 -3.87 -19.44
C GLN A 200 5.63 -2.90 -18.38
N LEU A 201 6.84 -3.12 -17.84
CA LEU A 201 7.44 -2.21 -16.86
C LEU A 201 7.76 -0.83 -17.44
N TYR A 202 8.21 -0.75 -18.71
CA TYR A 202 8.42 0.54 -19.39
C TYR A 202 7.12 1.33 -19.61
N LYS A 203 5.97 0.67 -19.75
CA LYS A 203 4.66 1.35 -19.85
C LYS A 203 4.20 1.94 -18.53
N PHE A 204 4.55 1.32 -17.39
CA PHE A 204 4.22 1.85 -16.06
C PHE A 204 5.19 2.92 -15.55
N TYR A 205 6.42 2.98 -16.08
CA TYR A 205 7.48 3.89 -15.63
C TYR A 205 7.77 5.07 -16.57
N SER A 206 6.95 5.32 -17.60
CA SER A 206 7.09 6.53 -18.41
C SER A 206 6.41 7.71 -17.69
N PRO A 207 7.14 8.68 -17.12
CA PRO A 207 6.55 9.80 -16.37
C PRO A 207 5.83 10.82 -17.27
N SER A 208 5.76 10.57 -18.58
CA SER A 208 5.44 11.56 -19.61
C SER A 208 3.97 11.60 -20.04
N GLN A 209 3.03 10.92 -19.37
CA GLN A 209 1.63 10.86 -19.80
C GLN A 209 0.58 11.39 -18.81
N ILE A 210 0.99 12.17 -17.80
CA ILE A 210 0.05 13.04 -17.06
C ILE A 210 0.30 14.46 -17.56
N LEU A 211 -0.10 14.74 -18.80
CA LEU A 211 -0.42 16.11 -19.20
C LEU A 211 -1.89 16.33 -18.85
N PRO A 212 -2.25 17.34 -18.05
CA PRO A 212 -3.63 17.79 -17.98
C PRO A 212 -4.01 18.29 -19.37
N SER A 213 -4.87 17.53 -20.05
CA SER A 213 -5.61 18.04 -21.20
C SER A 213 -6.61 19.06 -20.66
N ASP A 214 -6.62 20.22 -21.29
CA ASP A 214 -7.74 21.17 -21.35
C ASP A 214 -7.90 22.13 -20.16
N TYR A 215 -7.11 23.21 -20.22
CA TYR A 215 -7.60 24.56 -19.90
C TYR A 215 -7.69 25.34 -21.21
N GLU A 216 -8.85 25.29 -21.86
CA GLU A 216 -9.40 26.33 -22.73
C GLU A 216 -10.83 26.64 -22.28
#